data_AF-A0A0F3GPU1-F1
#
_entry.id   AF-A0A0F3GPU1-F1
#
_cell.length_a   1.000
_cell.length_b   1.000
_cell.length_c   1.000
_cell.angle_alpha   90.00
_cell.angle_beta   90.00
_cell.angle_gamma   90.00
#
_symmetry.space_group_name_H-M   'P 1'
#
loop_
_entity.id
_entity.type
_entity.pdbx_description
1 polymer ?
#
loop_
_entity_poly.entity_id
_entity_poly.type
_entity_poly.pdbx_seq_one_letter_code
_entity_poly.pdbx_strand_id
1 'polypeptide(L)' 'MIANEKDIMISFPLNVFEMADTKEVLEDWLLSQNQELIDRLLKARQDDIQGKGMAWEDLKEELGLK' A
#
# COMPACT_ATOMS: atom_id res chain seq x y z
N MET A 1 22.12 -4.28 -18.39
CA MET A 1 20.88 -3.67 -18.92
C MET A 1 20.41 -2.68 -17.86
N ILE A 2 20.57 -1.38 -18.12
CA ILE A 2 20.38 -0.29 -17.15
C ILE A 2 18.94 0.22 -17.31
N ALA A 3 18.27 0.48 -16.19
CA ALA A 3 16.84 0.75 -16.10
C ALA A 3 16.37 1.89 -17.02
N ASN A 4 15.25 1.68 -17.71
CA ASN A 4 14.50 2.73 -18.40
C ASN A 4 13.73 3.53 -17.33
N GLU A 5 14.25 4.68 -16.91
CA GLU A 5 13.48 5.73 -16.25
C GLU A 5 12.42 6.23 -17.25
N LYS A 6 11.25 5.61 -17.25
CA LYS A 6 10.06 6.26 -17.81
C LYS A 6 9.73 7.42 -16.86
N ASP A 7 9.65 8.64 -17.38
CA ASP A 7 9.05 9.77 -16.69
C ASP A 7 7.64 9.38 -16.21
N ILE A 8 7.51 8.94 -14.95
CA ILE A 8 6.23 8.69 -14.32
C ILE A 8 5.74 10.04 -13.81
N MET A 9 4.99 10.75 -14.66
CA MET A 9 4.33 11.99 -14.27
C MET A 9 3.11 11.65 -13.41
N ILE A 10 3.19 11.96 -12.11
CA ILE A 10 2.08 11.80 -11.16
C ILE A 10 1.33 13.12 -11.05
N SER A 11 0.03 13.11 -11.37
CA SER A 11 -0.84 14.28 -11.22
C SER A 11 -1.69 14.16 -9.96
N PHE A 12 -1.73 15.23 -9.18
CA PHE A 12 -2.61 15.32 -8.02
C PHE A 12 -3.16 16.75 -7.89
N PRO A 13 -4.34 16.91 -7.26
CA PRO A 13 -4.96 18.22 -7.08
C PRO A 13 -4.11 19.18 -6.24
N LEU A 14 -4.11 20.47 -6.58
CA LEU A 14 -3.32 21.48 -5.86
C LEU A 14 -3.73 21.61 -4.39
N ASN A 15 -5.02 21.47 -4.08
CA ASN A 15 -5.51 21.49 -2.71
C ASN A 15 -4.95 20.34 -1.86
N VAL A 16 -4.62 19.19 -2.46
CA VAL A 16 -3.96 18.07 -1.75
C VAL A 16 -2.53 18.44 -1.39
N PHE A 17 -1.81 19.13 -2.29
CA PHE A 17 -0.48 19.68 -1.98
C PHE A 17 -0.55 20.69 -0.83
N GLU A 18 -1.53 21.58 -0.86
CA GLU A 18 -1.71 22.63 0.14
C GLU A 18 -2.16 22.09 1.51
N MET A 19 -2.85 20.96 1.54
CA MET A 19 -3.34 20.30 2.76
C MET A 19 -2.34 19.28 3.34
N ALA A 20 -1.35 18.85 2.57
CA ALA A 20 -0.35 17.91 3.05
C ALA A 20 0.70 18.65 3.90
N ASP A 21 0.44 18.72 5.21
CA ASP A 21 1.34 19.34 6.18
C ASP A 21 2.73 18.67 6.23
N THR A 22 2.80 17.37 5.88
CA THR A 22 4.04 16.62 5.80
C THR A 22 4.11 15.72 4.57
N LYS A 23 5.33 15.28 4.23
CA LYS A 23 5.60 14.36 3.10
C LYS A 23 4.82 13.05 3.26
N GLU A 24 4.73 12.55 4.48
CA GLU A 24 4.05 11.31 4.83
C GLU A 24 2.55 11.40 4.54
N VAL A 25 1.92 12.55 4.80
CA VAL A 25 0.50 12.78 4.50
C VAL A 25 0.22 12.72 3.00
N LEU A 26 1.12 13.27 2.18
CA LEU A 26 0.99 13.19 0.71
C LEU A 26 1.19 11.75 0.22
N GLU A 27 2.14 11.01 0.78
CA GLU A 27 2.41 9.62 0.44
C GLU A 27 1.21 8.72 0.81
N ASP A 28 0.65 8.90 1.99
CA ASP A 28 -0.57 8.20 2.42
C ASP A 28 -1.76 8.54 1.51
N TRP A 29 -1.91 9.80 1.12
CA TRP A 29 -2.96 10.19 0.19
C TRP A 29 -2.77 9.54 -1.17
N LEU A 30 -1.55 9.55 -1.73
CA LEU A 30 -1.25 8.91 -3.01
C LEU A 30 -1.49 7.40 -2.97
N LEU A 31 -1.10 6.74 -1.88
CA LEU A 31 -1.37 5.32 -1.65
C LEU A 31 -2.87 5.04 -1.52
N SER A 32 -3.63 5.96 -0.90
CA SER A 32 -5.09 5.87 -0.81
C SER A 32 -5.80 6.01 -2.15
N GLN A 33 -5.17 6.57 -3.19
CA GLN A 33 -5.77 6.61 -4.53
C GLN A 33 -5.66 5.26 -5.26
N ASN A 34 -4.86 4.32 -4.75
CA ASN A 34 -4.76 2.99 -5.31
C ASN A 34 -5.92 2.11 -4.83
N GLN A 35 -6.98 2.03 -5.64
CA GLN A 35 -8.16 1.23 -5.34
C GLN A 35 -7.81 -0.25 -5.05
N GLU A 36 -6.84 -0.81 -5.77
CA GLU A 36 -6.39 -2.19 -5.54
C GLU A 36 -5.76 -2.35 -4.15
N LEU A 37 -5.00 -1.35 -3.69
CA LEU A 37 -4.44 -1.34 -2.34
C LEU A 37 -5.55 -1.23 -1.28
N ILE A 38 -6.53 -0.35 -1.49
CA ILE A 38 -7.69 -0.21 -0.59
C ILE A 38 -8.44 -1.53 -0.48
N ASP A 39 -8.73 -2.18 -1.61
CA ASP A 39 -9.46 -3.45 -1.64
C ASP A 39 -8.71 -4.56 -0.90
N ARG A 40 -7.37 -4.61 -1.05
CA ARG A 40 -6.51 -5.54 -0.30
C ARG A 40 -6.54 -5.25 1.21
N LEU A 41 -6.49 -3.99 1.62
CA LEU A 41 -6.56 -3.61 3.04
C LEU A 41 -7.94 -3.91 3.66
N LEU A 42 -9.02 -3.66 2.91
CA LEU A 42 -10.38 -4.02 3.34
C LEU A 42 -10.53 -5.53 3.50
N LYS A 43 -10.00 -6.30 2.54
CA LYS A 43 -9.98 -7.76 2.64
C LYS A 43 -9.17 -8.24 3.84
N ALA A 44 -7.96 -7.71 4.05
CA ALA A 44 -7.13 -8.05 5.19
C ALA A 44 -7.85 -7.78 6.52
N ARG A 45 -8.59 -6.67 6.63
CA ARG A 45 -9.43 -6.37 7.79
C ARG A 45 -10.58 -7.37 7.96
N GLN A 46 -11.25 -7.78 6.89
CA GLN A 46 -12.31 -8.79 6.95
C GLN A 46 -11.76 -10.16 7.37
N ASP A 47 -10.59 -10.55 6.85
CA ASP A 47 -9.93 -11.80 7.19
C ASP A 47 -9.48 -11.80 8.66
N ASP A 48 -8.98 -10.68 9.18
CA ASP A 48 -8.68 -10.49 10.61
C ASP A 48 -9.92 -10.67 11.49
N ILE A 49 -11.03 -9.99 11.16
CA ILE A 49 -12.31 -10.12 11.89
C ILE A 49 -12.82 -11.57 11.88
N GLN A 50 -12.61 -12.29 10.77
CA GLN A 50 -13.02 -13.68 10.61
C GLN A 50 -12.03 -14.68 11.22
N GLY A 51 -10.92 -14.22 11.81
CA GLY A 51 -9.88 -15.08 12.37
C GLY A 51 -9.14 -15.91 11.32
N LYS A 52 -9.10 -15.45 10.06
CA LYS A 52 -8.40 -16.08 8.93
C LYS A 52 -6.93 -15.66 8.84
N GLY A 53 -6.42 -14.94 9.84
CA GLY A 53 -5.00 -14.63 9.94
C GLY A 53 -4.18 -15.92 10.05
N MET A 54 -3.04 -15.95 9.37
CA MET A 54 -2.08 -17.03 9.47
C MET A 54 -1.08 -16.73 10.59
N ALA A 55 -0.67 -17.74 11.36
CA ALA A 55 0.39 -17.53 12.33
C ALA A 55 1.71 -17.21 11.61
N TRP A 56 2.52 -16.37 12.23
CA TRP A 56 3.78 -15.92 11.62
C TRP A 56 4.71 -17.08 11.26
N GLU A 57 4.73 -18.13 12.09
CA GLU A 57 5.58 -19.30 11.84
C GLU A 57 5.07 -20.16 10.68
N ASP A 58 3.77 -20.32 10.54
CA ASP A 58 3.16 -21.03 9.39
C ASP A 58 3.44 -20.27 8.08
N LEU A 59 3.37 -18.94 8.12
CA LEU A 59 3.61 -18.07 6.97
C LEU A 59 5.09 -18.05 6.55
N LYS A 60 6.01 -18.17 7.51
CA LYS A 60 7.45 -18.36 7.21
C LYS A 60 7.70 -19.66 6.47
N GLU A 61 7.06 -20.75 6.88
CA GLU A 61 7.19 -22.05 6.24
C GLU A 61 6.69 -22.01 4.79
N GLU A 62 5.53 -21.38 4.55
CA GLU A 62 4.97 -21.21 3.20
C GLU A 62 5.85 -20.33 2.29
N LEU A 63 6.44 -19.26 2.84
CA LEU A 63 7.32 -18.35 2.09
C LEU A 63 8.78 -18.82 2.01
N GLY A 64 9.13 -19.94 2.65
CA GLY A 64 10.51 -20.45 2.72
C GLY A 64 11.47 -19.51 3.47
N LEU A 65 10.95 -18.70 4.39
CA LEU A 65 11.73 -17.82 5.25
C LEU A 65 12.22 -18.62 6.46
N LYS A 66 13.54 -18.70 6.66
CA LYS A 66 14.16 -19.38 7.80
C LYS A 66 14.25 -18.50 9.03
#